data_AF-S5I756-F1
#
_entry.id   AF-S5I756-F1
#
_cell.length_a   1.000
_cell.length_b   1.000
_cell.length_c   1.000
_cell.angle_alpha   90.00
_cell.angle_beta   90.00
_cell.angle_gamma   90.00
#
_symmetry.space_group_name_H-M   'P 1'
#
loop_
_entity.id
_entity.type
_entity.pdbx_description
1 polymer ?
#
loop_
_entity_poly.entity_id
_entity_poly.type
_entity_poly.pdbx_seq_one_letter_code
_entity_poly.pdbx_strand_id
1 'polypeptide(L)'
;MKIFKPLIALLLSLIVLSRCDTEKAINEVDDLISTISDFSKSDTPEIKNSKEDIDLIGAETNSENYAFINDNKTELSQEDQNLLNEKGNDRFWADYPDLDKYGRSGKVTALITNKAVQSHSSKAQERPSFDYDVHVAGEYKDGTYNPEKQTWEGENSNNQILQLDGYRGYIYNKSHSLAWSLGGDMETHNLTLGTRAQNVGSNKDPEGGGMGYPETQIRNAMYDNPETKVFYEVTPVYKDDELVPRGSHVRAYSINDDGQTININVWIANKQEGVQINYKDGSYTY
;
A
#
# COMPACT_ATOMS: atom_id res chain seq x y z
N MET A 1 -2.70 22.87 12.97
CA MET A 1 -2.57 23.77 14.15
C MET A 1 -3.15 25.21 13.99
N LYS A 2 -3.90 25.55 12.92
CA LYS A 2 -4.45 26.91 12.70
C LYS A 2 -5.94 27.11 13.08
N ILE A 3 -6.68 26.04 13.41
CA ILE A 3 -8.14 26.09 13.67
C ILE A 3 -8.47 26.13 15.18
N PHE A 4 -7.52 25.81 16.07
CA PHE A 4 -7.78 25.75 17.52
C PHE A 4 -7.93 27.11 18.22
N LYS A 5 -7.26 28.17 17.72
CA LYS A 5 -7.33 29.51 18.32
C LYS A 5 -8.72 30.19 18.22
N PRO A 6 -9.44 30.17 17.09
CA PRO A 6 -10.78 30.76 17.02
C PRO A 6 -11.82 29.96 17.82
N LEU A 7 -11.62 28.65 18.00
CA LEU A 7 -12.56 27.76 18.69
C LEU A 7 -12.59 28.00 20.22
N ILE A 8 -11.41 28.20 20.82
CA ILE A 8 -11.28 28.54 22.24
C ILE A 8 -11.89 29.91 22.54
N ALA A 9 -11.78 30.87 21.62
CA ALA A 9 -12.39 32.19 21.75
C ALA A 9 -13.94 32.12 21.69
N LEU A 10 -14.50 31.22 20.86
CA LEU A 10 -15.95 30.99 20.79
C LEU A 10 -16.48 30.36 22.09
N LEU A 11 -15.78 29.34 22.61
CA LEU A 11 -16.14 28.67 23.87
C LEU A 11 -16.11 29.61 25.07
N LEU A 12 -15.09 30.48 25.16
CA LEU A 12 -14.98 31.50 26.21
C LEU A 12 -16.09 32.56 26.11
N SER A 13 -16.57 32.88 24.89
CA SER A 13 -17.63 33.87 24.71
C SER A 13 -19.02 33.38 25.13
N LEU A 14 -19.30 32.08 24.98
CA LEU A 14 -20.55 31.45 25.40
C LEU A 14 -20.70 31.44 26.94
N ILE A 15 -19.61 31.18 27.66
CA ILE A 15 -19.58 31.16 29.14
C ILE A 15 -19.82 32.56 29.74
N VAL A 16 -19.43 33.63 29.03
CA VAL A 16 -19.58 35.01 29.50
C VAL A 16 -21.02 35.54 29.29
N LEU A 17 -21.76 34.99 28.32
CA LEU A 17 -23.12 35.44 27.98
C LEU A 17 -24.22 34.69 28.74
N SER A 18 -23.97 33.48 29.25
CA SER A 18 -24.95 32.67 29.97
C SER A 18 -24.99 33.00 31.47
N ARG A 19 -25.35 34.23 31.83
CA ARG A 19 -25.48 34.63 33.24
C ARG A 19 -26.81 34.22 33.92
N CYS A 20 -27.62 33.34 33.32
CA CYS A 20 -28.83 32.83 33.98
C CYS A 20 -29.36 31.46 33.51
N ASP A 21 -28.72 30.76 32.57
CA ASP A 21 -29.26 29.47 32.13
C ASP A 21 -28.13 28.52 31.75
N THR A 22 -27.56 27.87 32.77
CA THR A 22 -26.41 26.98 32.66
C THR A 22 -26.72 25.74 31.83
N GLU A 23 -27.97 25.28 31.86
CA GLU A 23 -28.41 24.08 31.14
C GLU A 23 -28.42 24.30 29.62
N LYS A 24 -28.85 25.48 29.18
CA LYS A 24 -28.83 25.86 27.77
C LYS A 24 -27.41 25.99 27.22
N ALA A 25 -26.50 26.59 27.99
CA ALA A 25 -25.10 26.72 27.60
C ALA A 25 -24.39 25.35 27.52
N ILE A 26 -24.71 24.42 28.42
CA ILE A 26 -24.19 23.05 28.37
C ILE A 26 -24.70 22.33 27.11
N ASN A 27 -25.99 22.41 26.80
CA ASN A 27 -26.55 21.77 25.61
C ASN A 27 -25.96 22.35 24.31
N GLU A 28 -25.73 23.66 24.22
CA GLU A 28 -25.08 24.29 23.06
C GLU A 28 -23.61 23.87 22.93
N VAL A 29 -22.91 23.66 24.05
CA VAL A 29 -21.53 23.12 24.05
C VAL A 29 -21.52 21.64 23.65
N ASP A 30 -22.45 20.83 24.13
CA ASP A 30 -22.57 19.41 23.75
C ASP A 30 -22.92 19.26 22.27
N ASP A 31 -23.80 20.11 21.73
CA ASP A 31 -24.14 20.13 20.31
C ASP A 31 -22.95 20.55 19.46
N LEU A 32 -22.18 21.55 19.91
CA LEU A 32 -20.94 21.96 19.26
C LEU A 32 -19.87 20.87 19.32
N ILE A 33 -19.71 20.17 20.45
CA ILE A 33 -18.80 19.02 20.60
C ILE A 33 -19.23 17.87 19.70
N SER A 34 -20.53 17.59 19.60
CA SER A 34 -21.06 16.56 18.71
C SER A 34 -20.80 16.90 17.24
N THR A 35 -21.04 18.16 16.86
CA THR A 35 -20.78 18.70 15.52
C THR A 35 -19.30 18.68 15.20
N ILE A 36 -18.42 19.04 16.15
CA ILE A 36 -16.97 18.93 16.01
C ILE A 36 -16.53 17.47 15.91
N SER A 37 -17.17 16.54 16.66
CA SER A 37 -16.88 15.11 16.58
C SER A 37 -17.28 14.51 15.24
N ASP A 38 -18.37 15.00 14.65
CA ASP A 38 -18.81 14.63 13.31
C ASP A 38 -17.95 15.29 12.22
N PHE A 39 -17.43 16.51 12.46
CA PHE A 39 -16.43 17.16 11.61
C PHE A 39 -15.02 16.57 11.77
N SER A 40 -14.75 15.89 12.88
CA SER A 40 -13.50 15.19 13.20
C SER A 40 -13.58 13.68 12.97
N LYS A 41 -14.71 13.15 12.48
CA LYS A 41 -14.69 11.88 11.76
C LYS A 41 -13.88 12.15 10.50
N SER A 42 -12.57 12.00 10.66
CA SER A 42 -11.56 11.96 9.61
C SER A 42 -12.18 11.32 8.38
N ASP A 43 -12.13 12.03 7.24
CA ASP A 43 -12.36 11.50 5.89
C ASP A 43 -11.28 10.44 5.57
N THR A 44 -11.20 9.39 6.41
CA THR A 44 -10.23 8.32 6.25
C THR A 44 -10.62 7.59 4.98
N PRO A 45 -9.72 7.50 3.98
CA PRO A 45 -10.07 6.94 2.69
C PRO A 45 -10.57 5.52 2.86
N GLU A 46 -11.61 5.16 2.12
CA GLU A 46 -12.09 3.78 2.06
C GLU A 46 -11.41 3.10 0.87
N ILE A 47 -10.61 2.06 1.13
CA ILE A 47 -10.04 1.24 0.05
C ILE A 47 -11.19 0.47 -0.62
N LYS A 48 -11.45 0.80 -1.87
CA LYS A 48 -12.44 0.12 -2.72
C LYS A 48 -11.72 -0.60 -3.84
N ASN A 49 -11.59 -1.91 -3.71
CA ASN A 49 -11.17 -2.75 -4.82
C ASN A 49 -12.29 -2.83 -5.86
N SER A 50 -11.93 -2.74 -7.13
CA SER A 50 -12.90 -2.89 -8.23
C SER A 50 -13.45 -4.31 -8.27
N LYS A 51 -14.54 -4.53 -9.01
CA LYS A 51 -15.06 -5.89 -9.19
C LYS A 51 -14.01 -6.77 -9.87
N GLU A 52 -13.32 -6.20 -10.85
CA GLU A 52 -12.24 -6.83 -11.59
C GLU A 52 -11.12 -7.28 -10.64
N ASP A 53 -10.71 -6.43 -9.68
CA ASP A 53 -9.71 -6.79 -8.67
C ASP A 53 -10.20 -7.93 -7.76
N ILE A 54 -11.44 -7.85 -7.27
CA ILE A 54 -12.01 -8.87 -6.39
C ILE A 54 -12.12 -10.22 -7.11
N ASP A 55 -12.46 -10.22 -8.40
CA ASP A 55 -12.56 -11.44 -9.22
C ASP A 55 -11.19 -12.13 -9.43
N LEU A 56 -10.06 -11.44 -9.17
CA LEU A 56 -8.71 -12.05 -9.16
C LEU A 56 -8.44 -12.90 -7.92
N ILE A 57 -9.21 -12.72 -6.84
CA ILE A 57 -9.03 -13.48 -5.61
C ILE A 57 -9.25 -14.97 -5.90
N GLY A 58 -8.19 -15.74 -5.73
CA GLY A 58 -8.22 -17.19 -5.97
C GLY A 58 -7.74 -17.63 -7.35
N ALA A 59 -7.32 -16.70 -8.22
CA ALA A 59 -6.67 -17.04 -9.48
C ALA A 59 -5.50 -18.02 -9.27
N GLU A 60 -5.38 -18.97 -10.18
CA GLU A 60 -4.26 -19.91 -10.22
C GLU A 60 -2.99 -19.18 -10.66
N THR A 61 -1.92 -19.33 -9.89
CA THR A 61 -0.62 -18.73 -10.17
C THR A 61 0.37 -19.79 -10.63
N ASN A 62 1.43 -19.35 -11.31
CA ASN A 62 2.59 -20.20 -11.56
C ASN A 62 3.35 -20.52 -10.25
N SER A 63 4.44 -21.29 -10.37
CA SER A 63 5.33 -21.65 -9.25
C SER A 63 6.07 -20.46 -8.62
N GLU A 64 6.03 -19.30 -9.27
CA GLU A 64 6.63 -18.05 -8.82
C GLU A 64 5.59 -17.08 -8.23
N ASN A 65 4.39 -17.58 -7.91
CA ASN A 65 3.34 -16.87 -7.17
C ASN A 65 2.65 -15.71 -7.91
N TYR A 66 2.72 -15.68 -9.24
CA TYR A 66 1.97 -14.72 -10.05
C TYR A 66 1.20 -15.36 -11.22
N ALA A 67 0.24 -14.63 -11.78
CA ALA A 67 -0.54 -15.00 -12.95
C ALA A 67 -0.62 -13.81 -13.93
N PHE A 68 -0.52 -14.09 -15.22
CA PHE A 68 -0.76 -13.08 -16.26
C PHE A 68 -2.24 -12.83 -16.41
N ILE A 69 -2.61 -11.55 -16.43
CA ILE A 69 -3.98 -11.08 -16.64
C ILE A 69 -4.06 -10.43 -18.01
N ASN A 70 -5.14 -10.70 -18.75
CA ASN A 70 -5.36 -10.11 -20.07
C ASN A 70 -4.14 -10.24 -21.01
N ASP A 71 -3.62 -11.47 -21.14
CA ASP A 71 -2.40 -11.78 -21.91
C ASP A 71 -1.17 -10.95 -21.49
N ASN A 72 -1.07 -10.65 -20.19
CA ASN A 72 -0.07 -9.78 -19.57
C ASN A 72 -0.10 -8.36 -20.13
N LYS A 73 -1.28 -7.84 -20.49
CA LYS A 73 -1.42 -6.49 -21.07
C LYS A 73 -2.42 -5.64 -20.32
N THR A 74 -2.08 -4.36 -20.22
CA THR A 74 -2.93 -3.27 -19.75
C THR A 74 -2.97 -2.16 -20.80
N GLU A 75 -3.95 -1.29 -20.65
CA GLU A 75 -4.04 0.00 -21.32
C GLU A 75 -4.09 1.11 -20.27
N LEU A 76 -3.72 2.33 -20.66
CA LEU A 76 -3.91 3.51 -19.82
C LEU A 76 -5.36 3.97 -19.91
N SER A 77 -6.07 3.91 -18.78
CA SER A 77 -7.42 4.46 -18.67
C SER A 77 -7.41 5.98 -18.83
N GLN A 78 -8.60 6.58 -18.97
CA GLN A 78 -8.72 8.04 -18.99
C GLN A 78 -8.24 8.67 -17.68
N GLU A 79 -8.41 7.98 -16.55
CA GLU A 79 -7.91 8.43 -15.25
C GLU A 79 -6.37 8.41 -15.22
N ASP A 80 -5.75 7.33 -15.69
CA ASP A 80 -4.29 7.20 -15.79
C ASP A 80 -3.69 8.32 -16.65
N GLN A 81 -4.32 8.60 -17.80
CA GLN A 81 -3.92 9.69 -18.71
C GLN A 81 -4.10 11.07 -18.07
N ASN A 82 -5.19 11.30 -17.34
CA ASN A 82 -5.43 12.57 -16.64
C ASN A 82 -4.37 12.79 -15.56
N LEU A 83 -4.04 11.76 -14.79
CA LEU A 83 -3.01 11.82 -13.75
C LEU A 83 -1.63 12.12 -14.34
N LEU A 84 -1.26 11.47 -15.46
CA LEU A 84 -0.02 11.75 -16.18
C LEU A 84 0.04 13.19 -16.69
N ASN A 85 -1.08 13.73 -17.20
CA ASN A 85 -1.17 15.12 -17.65
C ASN A 85 -1.06 16.11 -16.49
N GLU A 86 -1.63 15.78 -15.33
CA GLU A 86 -1.59 16.62 -14.13
C GLU A 86 -0.19 16.65 -13.50
N LYS A 87 0.41 15.47 -13.26
CA LYS A 87 1.69 15.33 -12.54
C LYS A 87 2.90 15.56 -13.46
N GLY A 88 2.69 15.42 -14.76
CA GLY A 88 3.71 15.47 -15.81
C GLY A 88 4.40 14.12 -16.03
N ASN A 89 5.14 14.03 -17.13
CA ASN A 89 5.78 12.79 -17.58
C ASN A 89 7.32 12.85 -17.67
N ASP A 90 7.95 13.89 -17.12
CA ASP A 90 9.41 14.11 -17.26
C ASP A 90 10.25 13.71 -16.05
N ARG A 91 9.61 13.49 -14.91
CA ARG A 91 10.29 13.18 -13.66
C ARG A 91 9.54 12.10 -12.91
N PHE A 92 10.27 11.39 -12.05
CA PHE A 92 9.67 10.47 -11.10
C PHE A 92 8.65 11.18 -10.22
N TRP A 93 7.54 10.49 -9.98
CA TRP A 93 6.58 10.79 -8.93
C TRP A 93 5.93 9.50 -8.47
N ALA A 94 5.49 9.48 -7.21
CA ALA A 94 4.67 8.42 -6.64
C ALA A 94 3.53 9.08 -5.86
N ASP A 95 2.36 8.46 -5.94
CA ASP A 95 1.15 8.84 -5.22
C ASP A 95 0.80 7.69 -4.28
N TYR A 96 0.81 8.00 -2.99
CA TYR A 96 0.49 7.06 -1.93
C TYR A 96 -0.77 7.56 -1.22
N PRO A 97 -1.85 6.77 -1.20
CA PRO A 97 -3.04 7.14 -0.44
C PRO A 97 -2.77 7.00 1.05
N ASP A 98 -3.47 7.80 1.87
CA ASP A 98 -3.50 7.60 3.30
C ASP A 98 -4.04 6.19 3.63
N LEU A 99 -3.66 5.65 4.79
CA LEU A 99 -4.18 4.38 5.25
C LEU A 99 -5.69 4.48 5.53
N ASP A 100 -6.41 3.39 5.32
CA ASP A 100 -7.83 3.35 5.63
C ASP A 100 -8.12 3.24 7.13
N LYS A 101 -9.40 3.15 7.50
CA LYS A 101 -9.83 3.03 8.91
C LYS A 101 -9.34 1.76 9.61
N TYR A 102 -8.82 0.79 8.87
CA TYR A 102 -8.22 -0.44 9.36
C TYR A 102 -6.68 -0.39 9.30
N GLY A 103 -6.08 0.75 8.93
CA GLY A 103 -4.63 0.88 8.75
C GLY A 103 -4.09 0.13 7.55
N ARG A 104 -4.93 -0.13 6.53
CA ARG A 104 -4.53 -0.84 5.32
C ARG A 104 -3.99 0.16 4.28
N SER A 105 -2.99 -0.25 3.53
CA SER A 105 -2.44 0.53 2.42
C SER A 105 -3.28 0.36 1.16
N GLY A 106 -3.43 1.46 0.42
CA GLY A 106 -4.27 1.51 -0.78
C GLY A 106 -3.49 1.34 -2.08
N LYS A 107 -4.17 1.71 -3.17
CA LYS A 107 -3.61 1.72 -4.53
C LYS A 107 -2.47 2.73 -4.64
N VAL A 108 -1.28 2.26 -4.96
CA VAL A 108 -0.10 3.10 -5.21
C VAL A 108 0.07 3.27 -6.71
N THR A 109 0.22 4.52 -7.16
CA THR A 109 0.49 4.84 -8.56
C THR A 109 1.77 5.65 -8.68
N ALA A 110 2.58 5.40 -9.69
CA ALA A 110 3.84 6.09 -9.90
C ALA A 110 4.19 6.25 -11.37
N LEU A 111 5.01 7.25 -11.66
CA LEU A 111 5.81 7.30 -12.87
C LEU A 111 7.26 6.99 -12.52
N ILE A 112 7.74 5.82 -12.95
CA ILE A 112 9.10 5.39 -12.72
C ILE A 112 9.98 5.91 -13.86
N THR A 113 11.15 6.43 -13.49
CA THR A 113 12.16 6.91 -14.45
C THR A 113 13.49 6.24 -14.18
N ASN A 114 14.33 6.09 -15.20
CA ASN A 114 15.69 5.54 -15.04
C ASN A 114 16.48 6.28 -13.95
N LYS A 115 16.37 7.62 -13.88
CA LYS A 115 17.03 8.42 -12.85
C LYS A 115 16.68 7.97 -11.42
N ALA A 116 15.41 7.68 -11.15
CA ALA A 116 14.96 7.19 -9.85
C ALA A 116 15.51 5.79 -9.54
N VAL A 117 15.48 4.88 -10.52
CA VAL A 117 16.05 3.53 -10.37
C VAL A 117 17.55 3.60 -10.09
N GLN A 118 18.30 4.42 -10.84
CA GLN A 118 19.74 4.56 -10.66
C GLN A 118 20.08 5.13 -9.29
N SER A 119 19.35 6.16 -8.82
CA SER A 119 19.61 6.76 -7.51
C SER A 119 19.26 5.83 -6.34
N HIS A 120 18.39 4.83 -6.52
CA HIS A 120 18.03 3.84 -5.49
C HIS A 120 18.72 2.48 -5.68
N SER A 121 19.63 2.38 -6.65
CA SER A 121 20.46 1.19 -6.80
C SER A 121 21.39 1.01 -5.60
N SER A 122 21.70 -0.24 -5.25
CA SER A 122 22.67 -0.56 -4.19
C SER A 122 24.07 -0.01 -4.45
N LYS A 123 24.38 0.36 -5.70
CA LYS A 123 25.62 1.06 -6.07
C LYS A 123 25.59 2.54 -5.73
N ALA A 124 24.40 3.16 -5.72
CA ALA A 124 24.22 4.58 -5.47
C ALA A 124 23.95 4.88 -4.00
N GLN A 125 23.14 4.05 -3.32
CA GLN A 125 22.88 4.19 -1.90
C GLN A 125 22.51 2.85 -1.23
N GLU A 126 22.83 2.75 0.05
CA GLU A 126 22.32 1.67 0.89
C GLU A 126 20.83 1.86 1.13
N ARG A 127 20.07 0.77 1.08
CA ARG A 127 18.65 0.80 1.42
C ARG A 127 18.51 1.03 2.93
N PRO A 128 17.76 2.04 3.38
CA PRO A 128 17.52 2.24 4.80
C PRO A 128 16.75 1.06 5.39
N SER A 129 16.99 0.78 6.67
CA SER A 129 16.10 -0.10 7.43
C SER A 129 14.75 0.59 7.62
N PHE A 130 13.69 -0.19 7.84
CA PHE A 130 12.42 0.38 8.29
C PHE A 130 12.63 1.06 9.65
N ASP A 131 11.96 2.21 9.84
CA ASP A 131 11.89 2.81 11.18
C ASP A 131 11.16 1.86 12.14
N TYR A 132 11.45 1.99 13.43
CA TYR A 132 10.87 1.20 14.48
C TYR A 132 9.34 1.29 14.50
N ASP A 133 8.76 2.42 14.12
CA ASP A 133 7.31 2.63 14.11
C ASP A 133 6.62 2.23 12.80
N VAL A 134 7.35 1.65 11.83
CA VAL A 134 6.73 1.12 10.61
C VAL A 134 6.17 -0.27 10.87
N HIS A 135 4.88 -0.35 11.20
CA HIS A 135 4.14 -1.59 11.38
C HIS A 135 2.82 -1.60 10.61
N VAL A 136 2.53 -2.72 9.95
CA VAL A 136 1.44 -2.83 8.98
C VAL A 136 0.25 -3.61 9.53
N ALA A 137 -0.91 -3.45 8.88
CA ALA A 137 -2.10 -4.22 9.17
C ALA A 137 -1.84 -5.73 9.15
N GLY A 138 -2.32 -6.43 10.19
CA GLY A 138 -2.16 -7.87 10.37
C GLY A 138 -0.80 -8.33 10.92
N GLU A 139 0.15 -7.43 11.21
CA GLU A 139 1.50 -7.80 11.70
C GLU A 139 1.48 -8.48 13.08
N TYR A 140 0.48 -8.17 13.90
CA TYR A 140 0.35 -8.61 15.29
C TYR A 140 -0.96 -9.34 15.56
N LYS A 141 -0.88 -10.43 16.33
CA LYS A 141 -2.05 -11.20 16.79
C LYS A 141 -2.92 -10.41 17.76
N ASP A 142 -2.29 -9.56 18.54
CA ASP A 142 -2.87 -8.66 19.54
C ASP A 142 -2.84 -7.20 19.08
N GLY A 143 -2.71 -6.98 17.78
CA GLY A 143 -2.52 -5.66 17.19
C GLY A 143 -3.69 -4.71 17.45
N THR A 144 -3.36 -3.44 17.65
CA THR A 144 -4.32 -2.33 17.59
C THR A 144 -3.78 -1.25 16.66
N TYR A 145 -4.63 -0.75 15.75
CA TYR A 145 -4.25 0.32 14.85
C TYR A 145 -4.28 1.68 15.57
N ASN A 146 -3.18 2.43 15.46
CA ASN A 146 -3.07 3.80 15.93
C ASN A 146 -3.20 4.77 14.72
N PRO A 147 -4.39 5.36 14.48
CA PRO A 147 -4.61 6.23 13.32
C PRO A 147 -3.86 7.57 13.43
N GLU A 148 -3.49 8.04 14.62
CA GLU A 148 -2.71 9.28 14.75
C GLU A 148 -1.25 9.08 14.29
N LYS A 149 -0.72 7.88 14.51
CA LYS A 149 0.65 7.50 14.11
C LYS A 149 0.72 6.70 12.81
N GLN A 150 -0.42 6.33 12.21
CA GLN A 150 -0.49 5.52 10.99
C GLN A 150 0.30 4.20 11.11
N THR A 151 0.20 3.55 12.26
CA THR A 151 0.95 2.32 12.57
C THR A 151 0.16 1.34 13.44
N TRP A 152 0.49 0.06 13.32
CA TRP A 152 -0.03 -1.00 14.19
C TRP A 152 0.87 -1.24 15.40
N GLU A 153 0.28 -1.31 16.59
CA GLU A 153 1.00 -1.56 17.84
C GLU A 153 0.59 -2.94 18.40
N GLY A 154 1.55 -3.75 18.83
CA GLY A 154 1.28 -5.07 19.43
C GLY A 154 2.56 -5.73 19.97
N GLU A 155 2.40 -6.75 20.83
CA GLU A 155 3.53 -7.48 21.43
C GLU A 155 3.76 -8.86 20.79
N ASN A 156 2.71 -9.45 20.20
CA ASN A 156 2.73 -10.81 19.69
C ASN A 156 2.69 -10.85 18.16
N SER A 157 3.87 -10.86 17.53
CA SER A 157 3.97 -10.88 16.06
C SER A 157 3.38 -12.16 15.44
N ASN A 158 2.72 -12.02 14.29
CA ASN A 158 2.39 -13.13 13.40
C ASN A 158 3.62 -13.68 12.66
N ASN A 159 4.69 -12.91 12.52
CA ASN A 159 5.85 -13.32 11.73
C ASN A 159 6.81 -14.21 12.53
N GLN A 160 7.12 -15.39 12.00
CA GLN A 160 8.11 -16.30 12.57
C GLN A 160 8.81 -17.10 11.47
N ILE A 161 9.95 -17.70 11.80
CA ILE A 161 10.64 -18.62 10.89
C ILE A 161 9.87 -19.93 10.81
N LEU A 162 9.47 -20.33 9.60
CA LEU A 162 8.86 -21.62 9.32
C LEU A 162 9.89 -22.58 8.70
N GLN A 163 9.66 -23.87 8.90
CA GLN A 163 10.36 -24.96 8.22
C GLN A 163 9.31 -25.74 7.43
N LEU A 164 9.23 -25.49 6.12
CA LEU A 164 8.31 -26.11 5.18
C LEU A 164 9.11 -26.99 4.20
N ASP A 165 8.42 -27.75 3.35
CA ASP A 165 9.08 -28.45 2.27
C ASP A 165 9.73 -27.45 1.31
N GLY A 166 11.02 -27.62 1.03
CA GLY A 166 11.79 -26.71 0.17
C GLY A 166 11.98 -25.26 0.68
N TYR A 167 11.48 -24.89 1.87
CA TYR A 167 11.55 -23.51 2.38
C TYR A 167 11.87 -23.42 3.88
N ARG A 168 12.81 -22.53 4.24
CA ARG A 168 13.10 -22.14 5.63
C ARG A 168 13.32 -20.64 5.72
N GLY A 169 12.47 -19.93 6.45
CA GLY A 169 12.55 -18.48 6.58
C GLY A 169 11.32 -17.86 7.25
N TYR A 170 11.37 -16.54 7.44
CA TYR A 170 10.22 -15.78 7.95
C TYR A 170 9.05 -15.83 6.97
N ILE A 171 7.86 -16.21 7.46
CA ILE A 171 6.65 -16.29 6.63
C ILE A 171 6.31 -14.95 5.96
N TYR A 172 6.49 -13.82 6.66
CA TYR A 172 6.07 -12.52 6.19
C TYR A 172 7.23 -11.55 5.96
N ASN A 173 6.99 -10.62 5.04
CA ASN A 173 7.76 -9.42 4.77
C ASN A 173 6.83 -8.21 4.83
N LYS A 174 7.41 -7.05 5.13
CA LYS A 174 6.82 -5.75 4.78
C LYS A 174 7.01 -5.55 3.27
N SER A 175 6.06 -6.07 2.51
CA SER A 175 6.13 -6.11 1.05
C SER A 175 5.73 -4.77 0.49
N HIS A 176 6.56 -4.22 -0.40
CA HIS A 176 6.31 -2.91 -1.01
C HIS A 176 5.28 -3.02 -2.13
N SER A 177 4.43 -2.01 -2.26
CA SER A 177 3.67 -1.76 -3.49
C SER A 177 4.59 -1.16 -4.56
N LEU A 178 5.32 -0.09 -4.22
CA LEU A 178 6.41 0.44 -5.03
C LEU A 178 7.75 0.12 -4.37
N ALA A 179 8.56 -0.73 -4.99
CA ALA A 179 9.84 -1.15 -4.43
C ALA A 179 10.83 0.02 -4.22
N TRP A 180 11.65 -0.06 -3.17
CA TRP A 180 12.78 0.84 -2.94
C TRP A 180 13.64 1.02 -4.20
N SER A 181 13.97 -0.08 -4.90
CA SER A 181 14.80 -0.02 -6.11
C SER A 181 14.15 0.72 -7.30
N LEU A 182 12.84 0.98 -7.22
CA LEU A 182 12.07 1.74 -8.21
C LEU A 182 11.81 3.19 -7.76
N GLY A 183 12.32 3.60 -6.60
CA GLY A 183 12.10 4.92 -6.00
C GLY A 183 11.03 4.97 -4.93
N GLY A 184 10.51 3.82 -4.49
CA GLY A 184 9.54 3.75 -3.40
C GLY A 184 10.11 4.13 -2.05
N ASP A 185 9.27 4.63 -1.15
CA ASP A 185 9.64 4.89 0.25
C ASP A 185 9.48 3.65 1.15
N MET A 186 9.82 3.80 2.42
CA MET A 186 9.79 2.74 3.44
C MET A 186 8.62 2.89 4.41
N GLU A 187 7.59 3.67 4.04
CA GLU A 187 6.51 4.07 4.94
C GLU A 187 5.31 3.11 4.89
N THR A 188 4.48 3.12 5.93
CA THR A 188 3.36 2.17 6.08
C THR A 188 2.35 2.21 4.92
N HIS A 189 2.12 3.37 4.30
CA HIS A 189 1.25 3.52 3.12
C HIS A 189 1.72 2.76 1.88
N ASN A 190 3.01 2.41 1.82
CA ASN A 190 3.61 1.70 0.69
C ASN A 190 3.78 0.20 0.99
N LEU A 191 3.32 -0.27 2.14
CA LEU A 191 3.63 -1.61 2.64
C LEU A 191 2.37 -2.41 2.95
N THR A 192 2.45 -3.71 2.69
CA THR A 192 1.46 -4.70 3.15
C THR A 192 2.18 -5.84 3.86
N LEU A 193 1.46 -6.59 4.68
CA LEU A 193 1.94 -7.86 5.19
C LEU A 193 1.88 -8.91 4.06
N GLY A 194 2.98 -9.06 3.33
CA GLY A 194 3.11 -10.02 2.24
C GLY A 194 3.87 -11.26 2.68
N THR A 195 3.48 -12.45 2.23
CA THR A 195 4.31 -13.64 2.42
C THR A 195 5.66 -13.50 1.72
N ARG A 196 6.66 -14.27 2.14
CA ARG A 196 7.96 -14.30 1.45
C ARG A 196 7.80 -14.65 -0.04
N ALA A 197 6.96 -15.64 -0.35
CA ALA A 197 6.68 -16.04 -1.73
C ALA A 197 5.87 -14.98 -2.50
N GLN A 198 4.97 -14.23 -1.86
CA GLN A 198 4.31 -13.08 -2.51
C GLN A 198 5.32 -11.97 -2.87
N ASN A 199 6.31 -11.72 -2.00
CA ASN A 199 7.30 -10.68 -2.20
C ASN A 199 8.31 -11.05 -3.32
N VAL A 200 8.83 -12.29 -3.34
CA VAL A 200 9.93 -12.67 -4.25
C VAL A 200 9.78 -14.03 -4.95
N GLY A 201 8.64 -14.69 -4.85
CA GLY A 201 8.45 -16.06 -5.34
C GLY A 201 9.44 -17.03 -4.69
N SER A 202 10.06 -17.89 -5.50
CA SER A 202 11.12 -18.80 -5.07
C SER A 202 12.47 -18.10 -4.84
N ASN A 203 12.61 -16.86 -5.34
CA ASN A 203 13.86 -16.10 -5.42
C ASN A 203 14.98 -16.84 -6.19
N LYS A 204 14.60 -17.72 -7.13
CA LYS A 204 15.53 -18.46 -8.00
C LYS A 204 15.33 -18.16 -9.48
N ASP A 205 14.14 -17.72 -9.87
CA ASP A 205 13.85 -17.36 -11.25
C ASP A 205 14.56 -16.05 -11.63
N PRO A 206 15.39 -16.03 -12.70
CA PRO A 206 16.05 -14.79 -13.16
C PRO A 206 15.08 -13.70 -13.63
N GLU A 207 13.86 -14.06 -14.05
CA GLU A 207 12.81 -13.11 -14.43
C GLU A 207 12.09 -12.51 -13.20
N GLY A 208 12.34 -13.09 -12.02
CA GLY A 208 11.72 -12.74 -10.76
C GLY A 208 10.42 -13.51 -10.48
N GLY A 209 10.07 -13.60 -9.20
CA GLY A 209 8.80 -14.13 -8.73
C GLY A 209 8.13 -13.18 -7.76
N GLY A 210 6.84 -13.36 -7.51
CA GLY A 210 6.05 -12.44 -6.69
C GLY A 210 6.08 -11.01 -7.23
N MET A 211 6.16 -10.03 -6.32
CA MET A 211 6.43 -8.61 -6.65
C MET A 211 7.78 -8.43 -7.37
N GLY A 212 8.74 -9.32 -7.10
CA GLY A 212 10.03 -9.32 -7.78
C GLY A 212 9.95 -9.48 -9.30
N TYR A 213 8.89 -10.10 -9.86
CA TYR A 213 8.71 -10.22 -11.31
C TYR A 213 8.56 -8.83 -11.98
N PRO A 214 7.46 -8.07 -11.79
CA PRO A 214 7.28 -6.80 -12.48
C PRO A 214 8.41 -5.81 -12.19
N GLU A 215 8.95 -5.81 -10.97
CA GLU A 215 10.06 -4.95 -10.63
C GLU A 215 11.35 -5.28 -11.40
N THR A 216 11.64 -6.57 -11.61
CA THR A 216 12.82 -7.01 -12.38
C THR A 216 12.68 -6.62 -13.83
N GLN A 217 11.51 -6.82 -14.42
CA GLN A 217 11.24 -6.45 -15.80
C GLN A 217 11.44 -4.94 -16.02
N ILE A 218 10.92 -4.09 -15.12
CA ILE A 218 11.09 -2.63 -15.19
C ILE A 218 12.56 -2.23 -15.05
N ARG A 219 13.29 -2.81 -14.10
CA ARG A 219 14.72 -2.52 -13.92
C ARG A 219 15.54 -2.89 -15.15
N ASN A 220 15.28 -4.06 -15.74
CA ASN A 220 15.97 -4.52 -16.95
C ASN A 220 15.66 -3.62 -18.15
N ALA A 221 14.38 -3.30 -18.37
CA ALA A 221 13.96 -2.38 -19.43
C ALA A 221 14.65 -1.01 -19.32
N MET A 222 14.75 -0.44 -18.12
CA MET A 222 15.43 0.84 -17.91
C MET A 222 16.94 0.73 -18.01
N TYR A 223 17.53 -0.44 -17.75
CA TYR A 223 18.96 -0.67 -17.99
C TYR A 223 19.27 -0.70 -19.49
N ASP A 224 18.44 -1.39 -20.28
CA ASP A 224 18.63 -1.54 -21.72
C ASP A 224 18.23 -0.27 -22.49
N ASN A 225 17.20 0.42 -22.04
CA ASN A 225 16.71 1.67 -22.63
C ASN A 225 16.52 2.75 -21.54
N PRO A 226 17.55 3.58 -21.27
CA PRO A 226 17.50 4.59 -20.21
C PRO A 226 16.42 5.69 -20.37
N GLU A 227 15.85 5.86 -21.56
CA GLU A 227 14.75 6.80 -21.81
C GLU A 227 13.38 6.25 -21.42
N THR A 228 13.30 4.96 -21.04
CA THR A 228 12.05 4.31 -20.63
C THR A 228 11.44 5.01 -19.43
N LYS A 229 10.14 5.32 -19.56
CA LYS A 229 9.30 5.91 -18.50
C LYS A 229 8.10 4.99 -18.32
N VAL A 230 7.86 4.53 -17.10
CA VAL A 230 6.82 3.51 -16.82
C VAL A 230 5.78 4.08 -15.89
N PHE A 231 4.53 4.16 -16.37
CA PHE A 231 3.38 4.28 -15.48
C PHE A 231 3.20 2.95 -14.77
N TYR A 232 3.21 2.97 -13.45
CA TYR A 232 3.19 1.79 -12.60
C TYR A 232 2.08 1.93 -11.56
N GLU A 233 1.29 0.88 -11.38
CA GLU A 233 0.23 0.85 -10.40
C GLU A 233 0.22 -0.49 -9.68
N VAL A 234 0.05 -0.45 -8.35
CA VAL A 234 -0.18 -1.63 -7.53
C VAL A 234 -1.41 -1.42 -6.67
N THR A 235 -2.36 -2.33 -6.79
CA THR A 235 -3.58 -2.37 -5.98
C THR A 235 -3.52 -3.59 -5.06
N PRO A 236 -3.24 -3.43 -3.76
CA PRO A 236 -3.50 -4.47 -2.78
C PRO A 236 -5.00 -4.81 -2.77
N VAL A 237 -5.34 -6.09 -2.89
CA VAL A 237 -6.74 -6.54 -2.99
C VAL A 237 -7.16 -7.24 -1.70
N TYR A 238 -8.13 -6.63 -1.02
CA TYR A 238 -8.69 -7.12 0.22
C TYR A 238 -10.08 -7.71 -0.04
N LYS A 239 -10.46 -8.71 0.77
CA LYS A 239 -11.85 -9.12 0.86
C LYS A 239 -12.46 -8.51 2.11
N ASP A 240 -13.53 -7.74 1.95
CA ASP A 240 -14.26 -7.11 3.05
C ASP A 240 -13.32 -6.31 3.98
N ASP A 241 -13.32 -6.61 5.27
CA ASP A 241 -12.54 -5.97 6.33
C ASP A 241 -11.33 -6.81 6.77
N GLU A 242 -10.79 -7.63 5.86
CA GLU A 242 -9.51 -8.32 6.05
C GLU A 242 -8.36 -7.33 6.15
N LEU A 243 -7.42 -7.59 7.08
CA LEU A 243 -6.23 -6.75 7.31
C LEU A 243 -5.09 -7.06 6.35
N VAL A 244 -5.01 -8.31 5.88
CA VAL A 244 -3.97 -8.78 4.97
C VAL A 244 -4.57 -8.93 3.57
N PRO A 245 -3.95 -8.37 2.52
CA PRO A 245 -4.48 -8.50 1.17
C PRO A 245 -4.36 -9.95 0.70
N ARG A 246 -5.32 -10.40 -0.11
CA ARG A 246 -5.32 -11.71 -0.79
C ARG A 246 -4.24 -11.80 -1.87
N GLY A 247 -3.76 -10.66 -2.33
CA GLY A 247 -2.72 -10.49 -3.32
C GLY A 247 -2.67 -9.03 -3.79
N SER A 248 -1.86 -8.79 -4.80
CA SER A 248 -1.69 -7.47 -5.42
C SER A 248 -1.92 -7.58 -6.92
N HIS A 249 -2.73 -6.68 -7.46
CA HIS A 249 -2.85 -6.49 -8.91
C HIS A 249 -1.85 -5.41 -9.34
N VAL A 250 -0.97 -5.74 -10.27
CA VAL A 250 0.11 -4.86 -10.74
C VAL A 250 -0.04 -4.58 -12.21
N ARG A 251 -0.06 -3.29 -12.56
CA ARG A 251 -0.05 -2.79 -13.93
C ARG A 251 1.23 -1.99 -14.17
N ALA A 252 1.89 -2.22 -15.30
CA ALA A 252 3.02 -1.40 -15.71
C ALA A 252 2.94 -1.14 -17.22
N TYR A 253 3.11 0.12 -17.63
CA TYR A 253 2.98 0.52 -19.03
C TYR A 253 4.04 1.58 -19.37
N SER A 254 4.88 1.32 -20.37
CA SER A 254 5.85 2.30 -20.86
C SER A 254 5.15 3.39 -21.67
N ILE A 255 5.21 4.63 -21.16
CA ILE A 255 4.41 5.74 -21.69
C ILE A 255 5.04 6.42 -22.91
N ASN A 256 6.34 6.20 -23.14
CA ASN A 256 7.11 6.87 -24.18
C ASN A 256 7.18 6.08 -25.50
N ASP A 257 6.58 4.90 -25.57
CA ASP A 257 6.56 4.01 -26.73
C ASP A 257 5.28 3.16 -26.83
N ASP A 258 4.19 3.61 -26.21
CA ASP A 258 2.89 2.94 -26.24
C ASP A 258 2.94 1.47 -25.77
N GLY A 259 3.64 1.23 -24.67
CA GLY A 259 3.73 -0.09 -24.04
C GLY A 259 4.61 -1.10 -24.79
N GLN A 260 5.41 -0.66 -25.76
CA GLN A 260 6.29 -1.57 -26.52
C GLN A 260 7.42 -2.15 -25.67
N THR A 261 8.03 -1.35 -24.79
CA THR A 261 9.11 -1.81 -23.90
C THR A 261 8.56 -2.51 -22.65
N ILE A 262 7.53 -1.96 -22.01
CA ILE A 262 6.86 -2.54 -20.84
C ILE A 262 5.35 -2.46 -21.05
N ASN A 263 4.70 -3.62 -21.04
CA ASN A 263 3.25 -3.73 -20.86
C ASN A 263 3.01 -4.99 -20.03
N ILE A 264 2.68 -4.78 -18.76
CA ILE A 264 2.54 -5.83 -17.74
C ILE A 264 1.18 -5.67 -17.09
N ASN A 265 0.51 -6.80 -16.92
CA ASN A 265 -0.70 -6.91 -16.14
C ASN A 265 -0.70 -8.26 -15.41
N VAL A 266 -0.41 -8.22 -14.11
CA VAL A 266 -0.21 -9.43 -13.31
C VAL A 266 -0.96 -9.40 -12.00
N TRP A 267 -1.51 -10.55 -11.64
CA TRP A 267 -1.97 -10.85 -10.30
C TRP A 267 -0.87 -11.56 -9.52
N ILE A 268 -0.58 -11.08 -8.31
CA ILE A 268 0.45 -11.65 -7.44
C ILE A 268 -0.24 -12.14 -6.18
N ALA A 269 -0.33 -13.46 -6.01
CA ALA A 269 -1.07 -14.04 -4.90
C ALA A 269 -0.30 -13.90 -3.57
N ASN A 270 -1.00 -13.49 -2.51
CA ASN A 270 -0.44 -13.45 -1.17
C ASN A 270 -0.48 -14.83 -0.49
N LYS A 271 0.23 -15.81 -1.06
CA LYS A 271 0.22 -17.21 -0.62
C LYS A 271 1.62 -17.70 -0.30
N GLN A 272 1.73 -18.66 0.60
CA GLN A 272 2.95 -19.44 0.82
C GLN A 272 2.57 -20.91 0.70
N GLU A 273 3.27 -21.67 -0.12
CA GLU A 273 3.03 -23.11 -0.26
C GLU A 273 3.13 -23.80 1.11
N GLY A 274 2.15 -24.65 1.43
CA GLY A 274 2.05 -25.32 2.73
C GLY A 274 1.47 -24.49 3.88
N VAL A 275 1.04 -23.25 3.64
CA VAL A 275 0.49 -22.36 4.69
C VAL A 275 -0.92 -21.91 4.33
N GLN A 276 -1.84 -22.04 5.28
CA GLN A 276 -3.19 -21.47 5.19
C GLN A 276 -3.27 -20.19 6.03
N ILE A 277 -3.28 -19.05 5.34
CA ILE A 277 -3.34 -17.73 5.97
C ILE A 277 -4.79 -17.38 6.34
N ASN A 278 -4.97 -16.89 7.57
CA ASN A 278 -6.14 -16.15 7.99
C ASN A 278 -5.94 -14.66 7.65
N TYR A 279 -6.46 -14.24 6.51
CA TYR A 279 -6.30 -12.87 6.01
C TYR A 279 -7.01 -11.82 6.87
N LYS A 280 -7.92 -12.27 7.76
CA LYS A 280 -8.59 -11.38 8.70
C LYS A 280 -7.62 -10.68 9.63
N ASP A 281 -6.60 -11.39 10.12
CA ASP A 281 -5.70 -10.91 11.18
C ASP A 281 -4.22 -11.24 10.95
N GLY A 282 -3.88 -11.97 9.88
CA GLY A 282 -2.51 -12.37 9.55
C GLY A 282 -2.04 -13.64 10.25
N SER A 283 -2.85 -14.27 11.12
CA SER A 283 -2.54 -15.60 11.66
C SER A 283 -2.58 -16.69 10.57
N TYR A 284 -2.07 -17.88 10.86
CA TYR A 284 -2.03 -18.98 9.88
C TYR A 284 -1.87 -20.35 10.54
N THR A 285 -2.12 -21.40 9.76
CA THR A 285 -1.80 -22.80 10.07
C THR A 285 -0.87 -23.38 9.00
N TYR A 286 0.01 -24.30 9.38
CA TYR A 286 1.00 -24.97 8.50
C TYR A 286 1.44 -26.31 9.09
#